data_AF-P95560-F1
#
_entry.id   AF-P95560-F1
#
_cell.length_a   1.000
_cell.length_b   1.000
_cell.length_c   1.000
_cell.angle_alpha   90.00
_cell.angle_beta   90.00
_cell.angle_gamma   90.00
#
_symmetry.space_group_name_H-M   'P 1'
#
loop_
_entity.id
_entity.type
_entity.pdbx_description
1 polymer ?
#
loop_
_entity_poly.entity_id
_entity_poly.type
_entity_poly.pdbx_seq_one_letter_code
_entity_poly.pdbx_strand_id
1 'polypeptide(L)'
;VDRLTQPLLRMSNGQYDKQGEFQPVSWTQAFDIMELKFKEALKNKGADSIAMFGSGQWTVWEGYAANKLMKAGLRCNNIDPNARHCMASAVMGFMRT
;
A
#
# COMPACT_ATOMS: atom_id res chain seq x y z
N VAL A 1 25.04 3.52 6.83
CA VAL A 1 24.16 2.58 6.10
C VAL A 1 23.02 2.24 7.02
N ASP A 2 21.81 2.59 6.61
CA ASP A 2 20.56 2.67 7.38
C ASP A 2 19.48 1.79 6.75
N ARG A 3 19.90 0.71 6.08
CA ARG A 3 19.00 -0.25 5.42
C ARG A 3 18.07 -0.86 6.48
N LEU A 4 16.77 -0.81 6.22
CA LEU A 4 15.77 -1.49 7.04
C LEU A 4 15.96 -3.02 6.97
N THR A 5 16.00 -3.68 8.12
CA THR A 5 16.21 -5.13 8.25
C THR A 5 15.05 -5.85 8.94
N GLN A 6 14.12 -5.12 9.54
CA GLN A 6 12.95 -5.65 10.25
C GLN A 6 11.74 -4.73 10.02
N PRO A 7 10.50 -5.26 10.07
CA PRO A 7 9.31 -4.43 10.16
C PRO A 7 9.35 -3.53 11.39
N LEU A 8 8.94 -2.27 11.22
CA LEU A 8 8.82 -1.31 12.31
C LEU A 8 7.37 -0.89 12.44
N LEU A 9 6.81 -1.03 13.64
CA LEU A 9 5.44 -0.64 13.96
C LEU A 9 5.45 0.46 15.02
N ARG A 10 4.56 1.44 14.91
CA ARG A 10 4.38 2.44 15.96
C ARG A 10 3.65 1.81 17.14
N MET A 11 4.29 1.84 18.30
CA MET A 11 3.84 1.12 19.49
C MET A 11 3.88 2.01 20.72
N SER A 12 2.90 1.83 21.60
CA SER A 12 2.86 2.38 22.97
C SER A 12 2.20 1.35 23.88
N ASN A 13 2.72 1.14 25.08
CA ASN A 13 2.20 0.15 26.05
C ASN A 13 1.99 -1.27 25.46
N GLY A 14 2.88 -1.69 24.57
CA GLY A 14 2.84 -3.03 23.95
C GLY A 14 1.76 -3.21 22.88
N GLN A 15 1.08 -2.15 22.44
CA GLN A 15 0.04 -2.20 21.40
C GLN A 15 0.30 -1.18 20.30
N TYR A 16 -0.33 -1.40 19.14
CA TYR A 16 -0.32 -0.42 18.06
C TYR A 16 -0.90 0.92 18.54
N ASP A 17 -0.13 1.98 18.36
CA ASP A 17 -0.54 3.35 18.67
C ASP A 17 -0.08 4.27 17.55
N LYS A 18 -1.00 5.09 17.03
CA LYS A 18 -0.68 6.02 15.94
C LYS A 18 0.32 7.10 16.37
N GLN A 19 0.32 7.45 17.66
CA GLN A 19 1.23 8.41 18.29
C GLN A 19 2.46 7.73 18.92
N GLY A 20 2.55 6.40 18.86
CA GLY A 20 3.69 5.65 19.41
C GLY A 20 4.99 5.80 18.62
N GLU A 21 6.07 5.33 19.24
CA GLU A 21 7.41 5.26 18.64
C GLU A 21 7.61 3.98 17.84
N PHE A 22 8.50 4.02 16.85
CA PHE A 22 8.81 2.83 16.06
C PHE A 22 9.53 1.78 16.90
N GLN A 23 8.97 0.58 16.93
CA GLN A 23 9.58 -0.59 17.55
C GLN A 23 9.64 -1.74 16.54
N PRO A 24 10.72 -2.55 16.53
CA PRO A 24 10.79 -3.72 15.68
C PRO A 24 9.74 -4.76 16.05
N VAL A 25 9.10 -5.35 15.04
CA VAL A 25 8.10 -6.40 15.19
C VAL A 25 8.34 -7.54 14.21
N SER A 26 7.73 -8.70 14.45
CA SER A 26 7.77 -9.80 13.49
C SER A 26 6.94 -9.49 12.24
N TRP A 27 7.23 -10.18 11.13
CA TRP A 27 6.39 -10.11 9.94
C TRP A 27 4.94 -10.52 10.21
N THR A 28 4.73 -11.54 11.05
CA THR A 28 3.38 -11.97 11.47
C THR A 28 2.63 -10.81 12.13
N GLN A 29 3.23 -10.16 13.13
CA GLN A 29 2.59 -9.05 13.84
C GLN A 29 2.34 -7.84 12.92
N ALA A 30 3.26 -7.55 12.00
CA ALA A 30 3.06 -6.50 11.01
C ALA A 30 1.83 -6.79 10.12
N PHE A 31 1.71 -8.01 9.62
CA PHE A 31 0.57 -8.42 8.82
C PHE A 31 -0.74 -8.52 9.62
N ASP A 32 -0.72 -8.94 10.88
CA ASP A 32 -1.91 -8.99 11.74
C ASP A 32 -2.54 -7.59 11.88
N ILE A 33 -1.72 -6.55 12.08
CA ILE A 33 -2.19 -5.17 12.16
C ILE A 33 -2.68 -4.66 10.79
N MET A 34 -1.99 -4.98 9.70
CA MET A 34 -2.46 -4.63 8.35
C MET A 34 -3.81 -5.29 8.05
N GLU A 35 -3.97 -6.57 8.34
CA GLU A 35 -5.21 -7.32 8.14
C GLU A 35 -6.36 -6.69 8.93
N LEU A 36 -6.16 -6.43 10.23
CA LEU A 36 -7.16 -5.79 11.08
C LEU A 36 -7.62 -4.46 10.48
N LYS A 37 -6.68 -3.59 10.10
CA LYS A 37 -6.99 -2.26 9.57
C LYS A 37 -7.65 -2.29 8.20
N PHE A 38 -7.20 -3.17 7.30
CA PHE A 38 -7.83 -3.33 5.99
C PHE A 38 -9.26 -3.89 6.12
N LYS A 39 -9.47 -4.91 6.95
CA LYS A 39 -10.80 -5.47 7.18
C LYS A 39 -11.75 -4.47 7.85
N GLU A 40 -11.27 -3.69 8.83
CA GLU A 40 -12.04 -2.60 9.44
C GLU A 40 -12.47 -1.56 8.41
N ALA A 41 -11.55 -1.08 7.57
CA ALA A 41 -11.84 -0.10 6.53
C ALA A 41 -12.86 -0.63 5.51
N LEU A 42 -12.62 -1.83 4.98
CA LEU A 42 -13.51 -2.49 4.01
C LEU A 42 -14.91 -2.71 4.58
N LYS A 43 -15.02 -3.19 5.83
CA LYS A 43 -16.31 -3.43 6.48
C LYS A 43 -17.10 -2.13 6.68
N ASN A 44 -16.43 -1.05 7.08
CA ASN A 44 -17.10 0.17 7.49
C ASN A 44 -17.37 1.14 6.33
N LYS A 45 -16.53 1.13 5.30
CA LYS A 45 -16.54 2.14 4.23
C LYS A 45 -16.41 1.56 2.81
N GLY A 46 -16.30 0.24 2.67
CA GLY A 46 -16.19 -0.43 1.37
C GLY A 46 -14.81 -0.27 0.71
N ALA A 47 -14.72 -0.71 -0.54
CA ALA A 47 -13.46 -0.80 -1.30
C ALA A 47 -12.80 0.56 -1.55
N ASP A 48 -13.57 1.64 -1.65
CA ASP A 48 -13.03 2.98 -1.93
C ASP A 48 -12.26 3.59 -0.74
N SER A 49 -12.29 2.95 0.43
CA SER A 49 -11.62 3.41 1.66
C SER A 49 -10.17 2.95 1.82
N ILE A 50 -9.71 2.06 0.94
CA ILE A 50 -8.34 1.55 0.92
C ILE A 50 -7.63 2.03 -0.36
N ALA A 51 -6.30 2.05 -0.34
CA ALA A 51 -5.51 2.48 -1.49
C ALA A 51 -4.11 1.86 -1.47
N MET A 52 -3.48 1.87 -2.64
CA MET A 52 -2.06 1.55 -2.82
C MET A 52 -1.41 2.60 -3.70
N PHE A 53 -0.30 3.18 -3.25
CA PHE A 53 0.51 4.07 -4.06
C PHE A 53 1.74 3.32 -4.57
N GLY A 54 1.75 3.04 -5.87
CA GLY A 54 2.77 2.19 -6.49
C GLY A 54 4.00 2.94 -6.99
N SER A 55 4.87 2.25 -7.69
CA SER A 55 6.07 2.84 -8.27
C SER A 55 6.37 2.30 -9.66
N GLY A 56 6.84 3.18 -10.57
CA GLY A 56 7.45 2.77 -11.84
C GLY A 56 8.80 2.09 -11.68
N GLN A 57 9.35 2.05 -10.47
CA GLN A 57 10.58 1.32 -10.11
C GLN A 57 10.32 -0.12 -9.70
N TRP A 58 9.05 -0.54 -9.61
CA TRP A 58 8.72 -1.94 -9.46
C TRP A 58 9.16 -2.75 -10.67
N THR A 59 9.47 -4.02 -10.43
CA THR A 59 9.51 -5.00 -11.51
C THR A 59 8.13 -5.11 -12.16
N VAL A 60 8.11 -5.60 -13.40
CA VAL A 60 6.86 -5.86 -14.13
C VAL A 60 5.91 -6.76 -13.32
N TRP A 61 6.46 -7.78 -12.66
CA TRP A 61 5.69 -8.78 -11.91
C TRP A 61 5.09 -8.21 -10.64
N GLU A 62 5.81 -7.37 -9.91
CA GLU A 62 5.30 -6.69 -8.72
C GLU A 62 4.14 -5.76 -9.08
N GLY A 63 4.28 -4.97 -10.14
CA GLY A 63 3.21 -4.12 -10.64
C GLY A 63 1.98 -4.93 -11.07
N TYR A 64 2.17 -6.07 -11.73
CA TYR A 64 1.07 -6.96 -12.12
C TYR A 64 0.38 -7.61 -10.91
N ALA A 65 1.14 -8.11 -9.94
CA ALA A 65 0.61 -8.70 -8.71
C ALA A 65 -0.18 -7.67 -7.89
N ALA A 66 0.35 -6.45 -7.73
CA ALA A 66 -0.33 -5.34 -7.08
C ALA A 66 -1.66 -4.99 -7.75
N ASN A 67 -1.69 -4.93 -9.09
CA ASN A 67 -2.92 -4.69 -9.85
C ASN A 67 -3.96 -5.80 -9.63
N LYS A 68 -3.55 -7.08 -9.63
CA LYS A 68 -4.49 -8.18 -9.36
C LYS A 68 -5.03 -8.13 -7.93
N LEU A 69 -4.16 -7.88 -6.95
CA LEU A 69 -4.57 -7.73 -5.55
C LEU A 69 -5.62 -6.62 -5.40
N MET A 70 -5.32 -5.42 -5.90
CA MET A 70 -6.21 -4.27 -5.74
C MET A 70 -7.49 -4.40 -6.57
N LYS A 71 -7.36 -4.63 -7.88
CA LYS A 71 -8.50 -4.56 -8.81
C LYS A 71 -9.39 -5.80 -8.78
N ALA A 72 -8.80 -6.99 -8.71
CA ALA A 72 -9.55 -8.25 -8.75
C ALA A 72 -9.85 -8.79 -7.35
N GLY A 73 -8.88 -8.77 -6.44
CA GLY A 73 -9.04 -9.27 -5.08
C GLY A 73 -9.87 -8.33 -4.21
N LEU A 74 -9.38 -7.10 -4.03
CA LEU A 74 -9.98 -6.11 -3.14
C LEU A 74 -11.05 -5.24 -3.84
N ARG A 75 -11.26 -5.46 -5.14
CA ARG A 75 -12.26 -4.77 -5.98
C ARG A 75 -12.16 -3.25 -5.88
N CYS A 76 -10.93 -2.74 -5.81
CA CYS A 76 -10.61 -1.34 -5.60
C CYS A 76 -9.74 -0.82 -6.74
N ASN A 77 -10.11 0.34 -7.28
CA ASN A 77 -9.31 1.02 -8.32
C ASN A 77 -8.39 2.11 -7.77
N ASN A 78 -8.29 2.28 -6.44
CA ASN A 78 -7.37 3.21 -5.78
C ASN A 78 -5.93 2.67 -5.79
N ILE A 79 -5.40 2.41 -6.97
CA ILE A 79 -4.01 2.05 -7.24
C ILE A 79 -3.47 2.96 -8.34
N ASP A 80 -2.48 3.78 -7.99
CA ASP A 80 -1.83 4.70 -8.93
C ASP A 80 -0.35 4.84 -8.55
N PRO A 81 0.59 4.91 -9.52
CA PRO A 81 2.01 4.95 -9.23
C PRO A 81 2.57 6.38 -9.17
N ASN A 82 3.79 6.52 -8.64
CA ASN A 82 4.58 7.75 -8.78
C ASN A 82 4.73 8.23 -10.25
N ALA A 83 4.65 7.33 -11.23
CA ALA A 83 4.66 7.68 -12.65
C ALA A 83 3.50 8.59 -13.08
N ARG A 84 2.42 8.69 -12.28
CA ARG A 84 1.39 9.74 -12.43
C ARG A 84 1.99 11.15 -12.45
N HIS A 85 2.97 11.40 -11.58
CA HIS A 85 3.65 12.68 -11.48
C HIS A 85 4.73 12.89 -12.56
N CYS A 86 5.00 11.88 -13.39
CA CYS A 86 6.05 11.93 -14.40
C CYS A 86 5.49 11.84 -15.82
N MET A 87 4.84 10.73 -16.16
CA MET A 87 4.53 10.36 -17.53
C MET A 87 3.05 10.49 -17.90
N ALA A 88 2.17 10.85 -16.95
CA ALA A 88 0.73 10.90 -17.22
C ALA A 88 0.36 11.85 -18.37
N SER A 89 0.97 13.04 -18.43
CA SER A 89 0.72 14.00 -19.51
C SER A 89 1.13 13.46 -20.88
N ALA A 90 2.29 12.80 -20.96
CA ALA A 90 2.77 12.20 -22.20
C ALA A 90 1.85 11.06 -22.66
N VAL A 91 1.46 10.15 -21.74
CA VAL A 91 0.52 9.06 -22.04
C VAL A 91 -0.81 9.60 -22.57
N MET A 92 -1.36 10.63 -21.93
CA MET A 92 -2.61 11.25 -22.41
C MET A 92 -2.45 11.89 -23.79
N GLY A 93 -1.27 12.44 -24.13
CA GLY A 93 -0.95 12.92 -25.47
C GLY A 93 -1.02 11.80 -26.51
N PHE A 94 -0.34 10.67 -26.25
CA PHE A 94 -0.35 9.50 -27.14
C PHE A 94 -1.73 8.85 -27.29
N MET A 95 -2.57 8.86 -26.25
CA MET A 95 -3.91 8.26 -26.32
C MET A 95 -4.92 9.08 -27.12
N ARG A 96 -4.64 10.36 -27.38
CA ARG A 96 -5.54 11.29 -28.10
C ARG A 96 -5.23 11.41 -29.59
N THR A 97 -4.15 10.79 -30.06
CA THR A 97 -3.75 10.70 -31.47
C THR A 97 -4.08 9.33 -32.03
#